data_AF-A0A961XPN0-F1
#
_entry.id   AF-A0A961XPN0-F1
#
_cell.length_a   1.000
_cell.length_b   1.000
_cell.length_c   1.000
_cell.angle_alpha   90.00
_cell.angle_beta   90.00
_cell.angle_gamma   90.00
#
_symmetry.space_group_name_H-M   'P 1'
#
loop_
_entity.id
_entity.type
_entity.pdbx_description
1 polymer ?
#
loop_
_entity_poly.entity_id
_entity_poly.type
_entity_poly.pdbx_seq_one_letter_code
_entity_poly.pdbx_strand_id
1 'polypeptide(L)' 'MSFLLSVIAMTVPAGAGARFALVVGNAAYQNAPQLVNPANDSALMARTLEQAGFTVTLLNDVDYRSLKKA' A
#
# COMPACT_ATOMS: atom_id res chain seq x y z
N MET A 1 -48.07 32.76 -1.62
CA MET A 1 -47.56 31.37 -1.50
C MET A 1 -46.16 31.33 -2.08
N SER A 2 -45.15 31.56 -1.25
CA SER A 2 -43.74 31.54 -1.67
C SER A 2 -43.24 30.10 -1.55
N PHE A 3 -42.87 29.48 -2.67
CA PHE A 3 -42.28 28.14 -2.68
C PHE A 3 -40.75 28.28 -2.59
N LEU A 4 -40.19 27.90 -1.44
CA LEU A 4 -38.76 27.84 -1.20
C LEU A 4 -38.20 26.58 -1.88
N LEU A 5 -37.40 26.76 -2.93
CA LEU A 5 -36.73 25.68 -3.65
C LEU A 5 -35.48 25.25 -2.86
N SER A 6 -35.57 24.12 -2.14
CA SER A 6 -34.42 23.53 -1.44
C SER A 6 -33.59 22.72 -2.43
N VAL A 7 -32.36 23.16 -2.73
CA VAL A 7 -31.39 22.40 -3.53
C VAL A 7 -30.76 21.33 -2.64
N ILE A 8 -31.12 20.07 -2.85
CA ILE A 8 -30.44 18.93 -2.23
C ILE A 8 -29.14 18.70 -3.01
N ALA A 9 -28.00 19.06 -2.41
CA ALA A 9 -26.69 18.70 -2.94
C ALA A 9 -26.48 17.19 -2.74
N MET A 10 -26.59 16.41 -3.82
CA MET A 10 -26.21 14.99 -3.79
C MET A 10 -24.69 14.89 -3.80
N THR A 11 -24.10 14.53 -2.67
CA THR A 11 -22.68 14.18 -2.56
C THR A 11 -22.48 12.80 -3.17
N VAL A 12 -21.94 12.75 -4.39
CA VAL A 12 -21.46 11.49 -4.97
C VAL A 12 -20.22 11.09 -4.16
N PRO A 13 -20.17 9.90 -3.52
CA PRO A 13 -18.94 9.44 -2.91
C PRO A 13 -17.89 9.32 -4.01
N ALA A 14 -16.82 10.10 -3.90
CA ALA A 14 -15.66 9.93 -4.76
C ALA A 14 -15.12 8.52 -4.49
N GLY A 15 -15.40 7.58 -5.39
CA GLY A 15 -14.91 6.22 -5.29
C GLY A 15 -13.39 6.26 -5.21
N ALA A 16 -12.83 5.90 -4.06
CA ALA A 16 -11.40 5.71 -3.93
C ALA A 16 -11.03 4.59 -4.92
N GLY A 17 -10.29 4.93 -5.97
CA GLY A 17 -9.82 3.95 -6.96
C GLY A 17 -9.04 2.83 -6.29
N ALA A 18 -8.87 1.71 -6.99
CA ALA A 18 -8.13 0.57 -6.47
C ALA A 18 -6.75 1.01 -5.93
N ARG A 19 -6.47 0.68 -4.67
CA ARG A 19 -5.25 1.07 -3.97
C ARG A 19 -4.27 -0.10 -4.03
N PHE A 20 -3.08 0.12 -4.56
CA PHE A 20 -2.04 -0.91 -4.67
C PHE A 20 -0.79 -0.47 -3.88
N ALA A 21 -0.11 -1.43 -3.26
CA ALA A 21 1.17 -1.17 -2.61
C ALA A 21 2.17 -2.31 -2.89
N LEU A 22 3.43 -1.93 -3.09
CA LEU A 22 4.57 -2.83 -3.15
C LEU A 22 5.40 -2.63 -1.88
N VAL A 23 5.57 -3.68 -1.09
CA VAL A 23 6.39 -3.67 0.13
C VAL A 23 7.60 -4.57 -0.09
N VAL A 24 8.79 -4.07 0.23
CA VAL A 24 10.05 -4.79 0.01
C VAL A 24 10.86 -4.83 1.30
N GLY A 25 11.16 -6.03 1.79
CA GLY A 25 12.04 -6.28 2.94
C GLY A 25 13.35 -6.94 2.52
N ASN A 26 14.45 -6.20 2.47
CA ASN A 26 15.76 -6.75 2.14
C ASN A 26 16.66 -6.81 3.38
N ALA A 27 17.08 -8.01 3.74
CA ALA A 27 17.95 -8.34 4.86
C ALA A 27 19.29 -8.97 4.44
N ALA A 28 19.30 -9.79 3.39
CA ALA A 28 20.43 -10.63 2.98
C ALA A 28 21.30 -9.98 1.89
N TYR A 29 21.95 -8.86 2.21
CA TYR A 29 22.87 -8.19 1.28
C TYR A 29 24.18 -8.97 1.11
N GLN A 30 24.67 -9.08 -0.14
CA GLN A 30 25.89 -9.84 -0.44
C GLN A 30 27.16 -9.22 0.17
N ASN A 31 27.22 -7.89 0.22
CA ASN A 31 28.41 -7.13 0.62
C ASN A 31 28.22 -6.33 1.92
N ALA A 32 27.24 -6.73 2.74
CA ALA A 32 26.96 -6.07 4.02
C ALA A 32 26.44 -7.10 5.04
N PRO A 33 26.56 -6.82 6.35
CA PRO A 33 25.97 -7.67 7.38
C PRO A 33 24.46 -7.82 7.19
N GLN A 34 23.94 -9.01 7.52
CA GLN A 34 22.52 -9.28 7.46
C GLN A 34 21.75 -8.38 8.44
N LEU A 35 20.67 -7.78 7.96
CA LEU A 35 19.78 -6.98 8.79
C LEU A 35 18.76 -7.89 9.49
N VAL A 36 18.51 -7.65 10.77
CA VAL A 36 17.71 -8.57 11.61
C VAL A 36 16.20 -8.43 11.39
N ASN A 37 15.72 -7.21 11.12
CA ASN A 37 14.29 -6.88 11.17
C ASN A 37 13.54 -6.67 9.84
N PRO A 38 14.15 -6.52 8.65
CA PRO A 38 13.39 -6.19 7.44
C PRO A 38 12.24 -7.15 7.11
N ALA A 39 12.36 -8.44 7.40
CA ALA A 39 11.27 -9.41 7.19
C ALA A 39 10.08 -9.16 8.13
N ASN A 40 10.33 -8.83 9.41
CA ASN A 40 9.27 -8.53 10.37
C ASN A 40 8.61 -7.18 10.04
N ASP A 41 9.40 -6.17 9.73
CA ASP A 41 8.92 -4.82 9.45
C ASP A 41 8.09 -4.78 8.15
N SER A 42 8.57 -5.45 7.10
CA SER A 42 7.84 -5.55 5.83
C SER A 42 6.54 -6.34 5.96
N ALA A 43 6.52 -7.41 6.76
CA ALA A 43 5.29 -8.15 7.05
C ALA A 43 4.28 -7.31 7.85
N LEU A 44 4.75 -6.54 8.84
CA LEU A 44 3.89 -5.61 9.59
C LEU A 44 3.30 -4.54 8.66
N MET A 45 4.12 -3.92 7.82
CA MET A 45 3.68 -2.92 6.84
C MET A 45 2.69 -3.46 5.84
N ALA A 46 2.92 -4.66 5.29
CA ALA A 46 1.99 -5.30 4.37
C ALA A 46 0.61 -5.47 5.01
N ARG A 47 0.55 -6.02 6.22
CA ARG A 47 -0.71 -6.20 6.97
C ARG A 47 -1.42 -4.88 7.26
N THR A 48 -0.67 -3.86 7.68
CA THR A 48 -1.25 -2.54 7.95
C THR A 48 -1.84 -1.92 6.68
N LEU A 49 -1.18 -2.07 5.54
CA LEU A 49 -1.66 -1.56 4.26
C LEU A 49 -2.86 -2.35 3.73
N GLU A 50 -2.86 -3.67 3.87
CA GLU A 50 -4.02 -4.51 3.57
C GLU A 50 -5.25 -4.08 4.39
N GLN A 51 -5.08 -3.86 5.70
CA GLN A 51 -6.13 -3.35 6.58
C GLN A 51 -6.62 -1.95 6.18
N ALA A 52 -5.74 -1.13 5.60
CA ALA A 52 -6.10 0.17 5.05
C ALA A 52 -6.78 0.08 3.66
N GLY A 53 -7.02 -1.12 3.13
CA GLY A 53 -7.71 -1.35 1.86
C GLY A 53 -6.81 -1.34 0.63
N PHE A 54 -5.50 -1.59 0.79
CA PHE A 54 -4.60 -1.81 -0.34
C PHE A 54 -4.56 -3.28 -0.76
N THR A 55 -4.43 -3.54 -2.05
CA THR A 55 -3.92 -4.80 -2.58
C THR A 55 -2.39 -4.74 -2.52
N VAL A 56 -1.79 -5.59 -1.68
CA VAL A 56 -0.35 -5.53 -1.40
C VAL A 56 0.40 -6.65 -2.10
N THR A 57 1.53 -6.30 -2.73
CA THR A 57 2.57 -7.25 -3.13
C THR A 57 3.73 -7.12 -2.15
N LEU A 58 4.09 -8.20 -1.47
CA LEU A 58 5.22 -8.25 -0.53
C LEU A 58 6.35 -9.06 -1.15
N LEU A 59 7.55 -8.47 -1.21
CA LEU A 59 8.77 -9.11 -1.70
C LEU A 59 9.85 -9.07 -0.62
N ASN A 60 10.64 -10.13 -0.50
CA ASN A 60 11.77 -10.18 0.42
C ASN A 60 13.05 -10.60 -0.32
N ASP A 61 14.16 -9.97 0.05
CA ASP A 61 15.51 -10.27 -0.46
C ASP A 61 15.59 -10.37 -1.99
N VAL A 62 14.98 -9.40 -2.67
CA VAL A 62 14.94 -9.36 -4.14
C VAL A 62 16.14 -8.62 -4.73
N ASP A 63 16.61 -9.12 -5.87
CA ASP A 63 17.66 -8.45 -6.64
C ASP A 63 17.12 -7.20 -7.36
N TYR A 64 18.04 -6.37 -7.85
CA TYR A 64 17.70 -5.13 -8.55
C TYR A 64 16.82 -5.36 -9.79
N ARG A 65 17.04 -6.46 -10.51
CA ARG A 65 16.30 -6.75 -11.74
C ARG A 65 14.84 -7.13 -11.44
N SER A 66 14.61 -7.88 -10.38
CA SER A 66 13.28 -8.28 -9.92
C SER A 66 12.53 -7.08 -9.34
N LEU A 67 13.21 -6.26 -8.53
CA LEU A 67 12.64 -5.02 -7.99
C LEU A 67 12.21 -4.05 -9.10
N LYS A 68 13.01 -3.91 -10.17
CA LYS A 68 12.68 -3.04 -11.31
C LYS A 68 11.46 -3.50 -12.12
N LYS A 69 11.10 -4.79 -12.02
CA LYS A 69 9.95 -5.37 -12.75
C LYS A 69 8.66 -5.39 -11.94
N ALA A 70 8.78 -5.32 -10.61
CA ALA A 70 7.66 -5.28 -9.69
C ALA A 70 6.90 -3.96 -9.82
#